data_AF-A0A2G5NRC5-F1
#
_entry.id   AF-A0A2G5NRC5-F1
#
_cell.length_a   1.000
_cell.length_b   1.000
_cell.length_c   1.000
_cell.angle_alpha   90.00
_cell.angle_beta   90.00
_cell.angle_gamma   90.00
#
_symmetry.space_group_name_H-M   'P 1'
#
loop_
_entity.id
_entity.type
_entity.pdbx_description
1 polymer ?
#
loop_
_entity_poly.entity_id
_entity_poly.type
_entity_poly.pdbx_seq_one_letter_code
_entity_poly.pdbx_strand_id
1 'polypeptide(L)'
;MGLDMYIYLKDKSTEEMIEFSYFRKFNALHGYFDIKYNLDNPCSIEIAEDDLTNLMFKVNAIRMNANVAPKALPVYYGPFFGSYDYGYIYFEYIDQLYKDLKRLLQVDRKKYDIFYQADY
;
A
#
# COMPACT_ATOMS: atom_id res chain seq x y z
N MET A 1 2.51 11.79 16.75
CA MET A 1 3.17 10.97 15.71
C MET A 1 2.07 10.33 14.87
N GLY A 2 2.36 9.73 13.72
CA GLY A 2 1.33 9.34 12.76
C GLY A 2 1.86 8.20 11.91
N LEU A 3 0.96 7.36 11.40
CA LEU A 3 1.41 6.13 10.77
C LEU A 3 2.18 6.39 9.47
N ASP A 4 3.41 5.88 9.41
CA ASP A 4 4.23 5.80 8.21
C ASP A 4 4.13 4.40 7.62
N MET A 5 4.07 4.34 6.29
CA MET A 5 4.02 3.10 5.54
C MET A 5 5.06 3.12 4.44
N TYR A 6 5.75 2.00 4.29
CA TYR A 6 6.82 1.83 3.33
C TYR A 6 6.57 0.57 2.51
N ILE A 7 6.99 0.62 1.25
CA ILE A 7 7.21 -0.57 0.44
C ILE A 7 8.72 -0.70 0.26
N TYR A 8 9.26 -1.87 0.58
CA TYR A 8 10.68 -2.18 0.42
C TYR A 8 10.88 -3.29 -0.62
N LEU A 9 12.00 -3.22 -1.33
CA LEU A 9 12.56 -4.34 -2.07
C LEU A 9 13.69 -4.94 -1.23
N LYS A 10 13.60 -6.23 -0.91
CA LYS A 10 14.67 -6.98 -0.26
C LYS A 10 15.43 -7.77 -1.31
N ASP A 11 16.73 -7.50 -1.49
CA ASP A 11 17.57 -8.31 -2.38
C ASP A 11 17.79 -9.69 -1.76
N LYS A 12 17.46 -10.76 -2.50
CA LYS A 12 17.56 -12.15 -2.01
C LYS A 12 19.00 -12.60 -1.78
N SER A 13 19.97 -11.98 -2.44
CA SER A 13 21.38 -12.35 -2.34
C SER A 13 22.12 -11.60 -1.23
N THR A 14 21.82 -10.32 -1.03
CA THR A 14 22.55 -9.46 -0.09
C THR A 14 21.76 -9.14 1.17
N GLU A 15 20.47 -9.45 1.19
CA GLU A 15 19.50 -9.05 2.23
C GLU A 15 19.34 -7.53 2.39
N GLU A 16 19.86 -6.75 1.44
CA GLU A 16 19.74 -5.29 1.44
C GLU A 16 18.27 -4.87 1.24
N MET A 17 17.82 -3.92 2.08
CA MET A 17 16.48 -3.34 2.02
C MET A 17 16.54 -2.00 1.30
N ILE A 18 15.86 -1.91 0.15
CA ILE A 18 15.79 -0.70 -0.67
C ILE A 18 14.39 -0.11 -0.54
N GLU A 19 14.29 1.13 -0.05
CA GLU A 19 13.01 1.83 0.00
C GLU A 19 12.50 2.10 -1.41
N PHE A 20 11.30 1.61 -1.70
CA PHE A 20 10.68 1.75 -3.00
C PHE A 20 9.64 2.87 -3.04
N SER A 21 8.79 2.91 -2.00
CA SER A 21 7.70 3.87 -1.87
C SER A 21 7.42 4.19 -0.41
N TYR A 22 6.88 5.39 -0.20
CA TYR A 22 6.50 5.90 1.11
C TYR A 22 5.09 6.50 1.07
N PHE A 23 4.28 6.21 2.09
CA PHE A 23 2.94 6.76 2.29
C PHE A 23 2.77 7.23 3.73
N ARG A 24 2.31 8.48 3.91
CA ARG A 24 2.00 9.05 5.22
C ARG A 24 0.52 8.95 5.50
N LYS A 25 0.11 8.20 6.53
CA LYS A 25 -1.28 8.12 6.99
C LYS A 25 -2.31 7.70 5.92
N PHE A 26 -1.89 7.05 4.85
CA PHE A 26 -2.79 6.47 3.85
C PHE A 26 -3.54 5.26 4.41
N ASN A 27 -4.61 5.54 5.14
CA ASN A 27 -5.41 4.56 5.87
C ASN A 27 -5.98 3.43 5.01
N ALA A 28 -6.39 3.72 3.78
CA ALA A 28 -7.01 2.72 2.90
C ALA A 28 -6.02 1.63 2.46
N LEU A 29 -4.75 1.97 2.25
CA LEU A 29 -3.70 0.98 1.99
C LEU A 29 -3.41 0.14 3.23
N HIS A 30 -3.31 0.78 4.40
CA HIS A 30 -3.11 0.05 5.65
C HIS A 30 -4.26 -0.92 5.92
N GLY A 31 -5.51 -0.46 5.78
CA GLY A 31 -6.69 -1.28 5.97
C GLY A 31 -6.76 -2.47 5.02
N TYR A 32 -6.28 -2.34 3.78
CA TYR A 32 -6.20 -3.47 2.86
C TYR A 32 -5.35 -4.62 3.44
N PHE A 33 -4.17 -4.30 3.97
CA PHE A 33 -3.29 -5.30 4.55
C PHE A 33 -3.79 -5.77 5.93
N ASP A 34 -4.24 -4.86 6.78
CA ASP A 34 -4.68 -5.20 8.14
C ASP A 34 -5.90 -6.13 8.15
N ILE A 35 -6.89 -5.89 7.29
CA ILE A 35 -8.07 -6.77 7.15
C ILE A 35 -7.67 -8.19 6.71
N LYS A 36 -6.61 -8.33 5.90
CA LYS A 36 -6.19 -9.62 5.35
C LYS A 36 -5.22 -10.37 6.28
N TYR A 37 -4.31 -9.66 6.92
CA TYR A 37 -3.18 -10.24 7.65
C TYR A 37 -3.27 -10.06 9.17
N ASN A 38 -4.23 -9.27 9.67
CA ASN A 38 -4.40 -8.93 11.09
C ASN A 38 -3.09 -8.43 11.69
N LEU A 39 -2.68 -7.23 11.27
CA LEU A 39 -1.37 -6.66 11.53
C LEU A 39 -1.30 -6.06 12.94
N ASP A 40 -0.22 -6.37 13.65
CA ASP A 40 0.19 -5.63 14.86
C ASP A 40 1.15 -4.51 14.47
N ASN A 41 1.07 -3.33 15.09
CA ASN A 41 2.01 -2.24 14.81
C ASN A 41 3.15 -2.21 15.85
N PRO A 42 4.44 -2.16 15.44
CA PRO A 42 4.95 -2.13 14.06
C PRO A 42 4.86 -3.49 13.36
N CYS A 43 4.61 -3.49 12.04
CA CYS A 43 4.53 -4.69 11.21
C CYS A 43 5.45 -4.64 9.99
N SER A 44 5.85 -5.83 9.51
CA SER A 44 6.43 -6.05 8.19
C SER A 44 5.88 -7.35 7.62
N ILE A 45 5.34 -7.31 6.40
CA ILE A 45 4.80 -8.47 5.69
C ILE A 45 5.31 -8.52 4.26
N GLU A 46 5.51 -9.73 3.74
CA GLU A 46 5.80 -9.91 2.32
C GLU A 46 4.52 -9.71 1.49
N ILE A 47 4.61 -8.93 0.42
CA ILE A 47 3.51 -8.66 -0.51
C ILE A 47 3.49 -9.74 -1.59
N ALA A 48 2.46 -10.60 -1.51
CA ALA A 48 2.20 -11.60 -2.53
C ALA A 48 1.87 -10.98 -3.89
N GLU A 49 2.12 -11.72 -4.97
CA GLU A 49 1.80 -11.28 -6.33
C GLU A 49 0.30 -11.01 -6.52
N ASP A 50 -0.54 -11.83 -5.89
CA ASP A 50 -1.99 -11.66 -5.90
C ASP A 50 -2.42 -10.32 -5.26
N ASP A 51 -1.70 -9.85 -4.24
CA ASP A 51 -1.99 -8.55 -3.61
C ASP A 51 -1.64 -7.38 -4.53
N LEU A 52 -0.50 -7.44 -5.22
CA LEU A 52 -0.15 -6.41 -6.20
C LEU A 52 -1.21 -6.34 -7.31
N THR A 53 -1.62 -7.51 -7.82
CA THR A 53 -2.60 -7.59 -8.92
C THR A 53 -3.98 -7.09 -8.46
N ASN A 54 -4.42 -7.48 -7.27
CA ASN A 54 -5.70 -7.06 -6.71
C ASN A 54 -5.72 -5.56 -6.38
N LEU A 55 -4.67 -5.03 -5.74
CA LEU A 55 -4.52 -3.60 -5.51
C LEU A 55 -4.50 -2.82 -6.82
N MET A 56 -3.78 -3.31 -7.85
CA MET A 56 -3.77 -2.67 -9.18
C MET A 56 -5.17 -2.62 -9.78
N PHE A 57 -5.93 -3.71 -9.71
CA PHE A 57 -7.31 -3.76 -10.18
C PHE A 57 -8.20 -2.74 -9.44
N LYS A 58 -8.15 -2.72 -8.11
CA LYS A 58 -8.92 -1.79 -7.26
C LYS A 58 -8.59 -0.34 -7.57
N VAL A 59 -7.31 0.00 -7.58
CA VAL A 59 -6.81 1.36 -7.83
C VAL A 59 -7.18 1.82 -9.24
N ASN A 60 -7.04 0.95 -10.25
CA ASN A 60 -7.44 1.29 -11.62
C ASN A 60 -8.94 1.54 -11.74
N ALA A 61 -9.79 0.75 -11.07
CA ALA A 61 -11.23 0.97 -11.04
C ALA A 61 -11.58 2.33 -10.43
N ILE A 62 -10.90 2.73 -9.35
CA ILE A 62 -11.10 4.04 -8.70
C ILE A 62 -10.69 5.18 -9.63
N ARG A 63 -9.57 5.05 -10.34
CA ARG A 63 -9.11 6.07 -11.30
C ARG A 63 -10.06 6.24 -12.48
N MET A 64 -10.76 5.18 -12.88
CA MET A 64 -11.79 5.25 -13.93
C MET A 64 -13.12 5.82 -13.42
N ASN A 65 -13.46 5.58 -12.15
CA ASN A 65 -14.69 6.07 -11.53
C ASN A 65 -14.49 6.29 -10.03
N ALA A 66 -14.29 7.54 -9.62
CA ALA A 66 -14.04 7.93 -8.24
C ALA A 66 -15.13 7.45 -7.26
N ASN A 67 -16.38 7.30 -7.72
CA ASN A 67 -17.51 6.88 -6.88
C ASN A 67 -17.37 5.43 -6.37
N VAL A 68 -16.49 4.61 -6.95
CA VAL A 68 -16.25 3.24 -6.48
C VAL A 68 -15.26 3.17 -5.32
N ALA A 69 -14.56 4.26 -4.99
CA ALA A 69 -13.56 4.31 -3.92
C ALA A 69 -14.05 3.71 -2.58
N PRO A 70 -15.25 4.05 -2.08
CA PRO A 70 -15.72 3.51 -0.80
C PRO A 70 -15.98 2.00 -0.80
N LYS A 71 -16.09 1.39 -1.98
CA LYS A 71 -16.28 -0.06 -2.13
C LYS A 71 -14.99 -0.77 -2.49
N ALA A 72 -14.16 -0.17 -3.34
CA ALA A 72 -12.96 -0.81 -3.89
C ALA A 72 -11.79 -0.80 -2.91
N LEU A 73 -11.52 0.34 -2.27
CA LEU A 73 -10.44 0.53 -1.31
C LEU A 73 -10.91 1.52 -0.22
N PRO A 74 -11.79 1.09 0.69
CA PRO A 74 -12.39 1.98 1.68
C PRO A 74 -11.35 2.57 2.64
N VAL A 75 -11.66 3.75 3.19
CA VAL A 75 -10.89 4.30 4.31
C VAL A 75 -10.95 3.35 5.51
N TYR A 76 -9.85 3.33 6.27
CA TYR A 76 -9.72 2.50 7.47
C TYR A 76 -9.63 3.37 8.72
N TYR A 77 -10.37 3.01 9.77
CA TYR A 77 -10.42 3.80 11.00
C TYR A 77 -9.34 3.37 11.97
N GLY A 78 -8.77 4.32 12.70
CA GLY A 78 -7.71 4.06 13.65
C GLY A 78 -7.04 5.33 14.18
N PRO A 79 -6.39 5.26 15.35
CA PRO A 79 -5.96 6.44 16.11
C PRO A 79 -4.80 7.22 15.47
N PHE A 80 -4.09 6.63 14.50
CA PHE A 80 -2.88 7.22 13.90
C PHE A 80 -3.09 7.78 12.48
N PHE A 81 -4.34 7.80 12.00
CA PHE A 81 -4.68 8.28 10.66
C PHE A 81 -5.07 9.76 10.63
N GLY A 82 -5.07 10.33 9.42
CA GLY A 82 -5.47 11.70 9.17
C GLY A 82 -6.96 11.80 8.84
N SER A 83 -7.27 12.35 7.67
CA SER A 83 -8.64 12.43 7.15
C SER A 83 -9.19 11.04 6.79
N TYR A 84 -10.51 10.89 6.92
CA TYR A 84 -11.29 9.74 6.45
C TYR A 84 -12.17 10.10 5.24
N ASP A 85 -11.93 11.26 4.64
CA ASP A 85 -12.70 11.73 3.50
C ASP A 85 -12.15 11.13 2.21
N TYR A 86 -13.05 10.77 1.30
CA TYR A 86 -12.71 10.50 -0.10
C TYR A 86 -12.50 11.81 -0.86
N GLY A 87 -11.49 12.57 -0.42
CA GLY A 87 -11.14 13.88 -0.95
C GLY A 87 -9.79 13.89 -1.67
N TYR A 88 -9.24 15.09 -1.83
CA TYR A 88 -7.99 15.31 -2.57
C TYR A 88 -6.84 14.41 -2.11
N ILE A 89 -6.57 14.36 -0.80
CA ILE A 89 -5.47 13.56 -0.23
C ILE A 89 -5.63 12.06 -0.53
N TYR A 90 -6.85 11.53 -0.43
CA TYR A 90 -7.13 10.12 -0.75
C TYR A 90 -6.80 9.84 -2.22
N PHE A 91 -7.30 10.67 -3.14
CA PHE A 91 -7.09 10.45 -4.58
C PHE A 91 -5.66 10.68 -5.03
N GLU A 92 -4.90 11.59 -4.39
CA GLU A 92 -3.45 11.70 -4.60
C GLU A 92 -2.73 10.40 -4.25
N TYR A 93 -3.06 9.78 -3.11
CA TYR A 93 -2.49 8.49 -2.75
C TYR A 93 -2.91 7.36 -3.66
N ILE A 94 -4.13 7.36 -4.19
CA ILE A 94 -4.57 6.41 -5.24
C ILE A 94 -3.70 6.56 -6.49
N ASP A 95 -3.43 7.78 -6.95
CA ASP A 95 -2.60 8.03 -8.12
C ASP A 95 -1.13 7.67 -7.88
N GLN A 96 -0.60 7.94 -6.69
CA GLN A 96 0.74 7.51 -6.29
C GLN A 96 0.82 5.98 -6.29
N LEU A 97 -0.10 5.31 -5.57
CA LEU A 97 -0.12 3.86 -5.46
C LEU A 97 -0.27 3.20 -6.85
N TYR A 98 -1.05 3.76 -7.76
CA TYR A 98 -1.14 3.26 -9.14
C TYR A 98 0.21 3.23 -9.86
N LYS A 99 0.96 4.33 -9.78
CA LYS A 99 2.29 4.45 -10.40
C LYS A 99 3.27 3.48 -9.76
N ASP A 100 3.18 3.31 -8.45
CA ASP A 100 4.05 2.44 -7.67
C ASP A 100 3.79 0.97 -8.01
N LEU A 101 2.52 0.54 -8.01
CA LEU A 101 2.12 -0.82 -8.40
C LEU A 101 2.53 -1.15 -9.84
N LYS A 102 2.42 -0.19 -10.76
CA LYS A 102 2.87 -0.38 -12.16
C LYS A 102 4.34 -0.73 -12.25
N ARG A 103 5.16 -0.11 -11.40
CA ARG A 103 6.60 -0.36 -11.32
C ARG A 103 6.90 -1.65 -10.54
N LEU A 104 6.19 -1.92 -9.44
CA LEU A 104 6.34 -3.14 -8.63
C LEU A 104 6.01 -4.41 -9.42
N LEU A 105 4.99 -4.37 -10.29
CA LEU A 105 4.64 -5.48 -11.18
C LEU A 105 5.74 -5.81 -12.22
N GLN A 106 6.73 -4.93 -12.41
CA GLN A 106 7.87 -5.14 -13.30
C GLN A 106 9.15 -5.56 -12.57
N VAL A 107 9.12 -5.61 -11.23
CA VAL A 107 10.28 -6.01 -10.42
C VAL A 107 10.57 -7.50 -10.64
N ASP A 108 11.86 -7.82 -10.83
CA ASP A 108 12.30 -9.20 -10.92
C ASP A 108 12.18 -9.91 -9.57
N ARG A 109 11.09 -10.69 -9.41
CA ARG A 109 10.79 -11.47 -8.21
C ARG A 109 11.79 -12.61 -7.95
N LYS A 110 12.63 -12.98 -8.92
CA LYS A 110 13.73 -13.92 -8.68
C LYS A 110 14.88 -13.26 -7.93
N LYS A 111 15.02 -11.95 -8.05
CA LYS A 111 16.07 -11.17 -7.38
C LYS A 111 15.57 -10.50 -6.11
N TYR A 112 14.32 -10.02 -6.09
CA TYR A 112 13.78 -9.23 -4.99
C TYR A 112 12.50 -9.82 -4.40
N ASP A 113 12.41 -9.82 -3.07
CA ASP A 113 11.13 -9.90 -2.35
C ASP A 113 10.60 -8.49 -2.11
N ILE A 114 9.28 -8.35 -1.99
CA ILE A 114 8.63 -7.05 -1.82
C ILE A 114 7.94 -7.07 -0.47
N PHE A 115 8.24 -6.09 0.37
CA PHE A 115 7.70 -6.00 1.73
C PHE A 115 6.86 -4.73 1.88
N TYR A 116 5.76 -4.85 2.62
CA TYR A 116 5.02 -3.73 3.18
C TYR A 116 5.36 -3.62 4.66
N GLN A 117 5.72 -2.42 5.10
CA GLN A 117 6.02 -2.11 6.49
C GLN A 117 5.20 -0.92 6.96
N ALA A 118 4.71 -0.97 8.20
CA ALA A 118 4.05 0.18 8.84
C ALA A 118 4.55 0.38 10.29
N ASP A 119 4.76 1.64 10.66
CA ASP A 119 5.25 2.06 11.99
C ASP A 119 4.67 3.44 12.38
N TYR A 120 4.62 3.78 13.68
CA TYR A 120 3.90 4.93 14.25
C TYR A 120 4.75 6.18 14.59
#